data_AF-A0A927G6U3-F1
#
_entry.id   AF-A0A927G6U3-F1
#
_cell.length_a   1.000
_cell.length_b   1.000
_cell.length_c   1.000
_cell.angle_alpha   90.00
_cell.angle_beta   90.00
_cell.angle_gamma   90.00
#
_symmetry.space_group_name_H-M   'P 1'
#
loop_
_entity.id
_entity.type
_entity.pdbx_description
1 polymer ?
#
loop_
_entity_poly.entity_id
_entity_poly.type
_entity_poly.pdbx_seq_one_letter_code
_entity_poly.pdbx_strand_id
1 'polypeptide(L)'
;MTTLAPALVRVPAGGIELTDARSGSSRVVRLAGREVGWDVSADGFRLPTEAEWEHACRAGTSRPVYGPLAEVAWTEADDVPGPQPVAGKAPNAYGVHDMLGNVWEWCWDFADTARYGEYRSLRGGGWADRPWSVRASVRRGSAPDARIEDVGLRVARGTVGTRGVLGAQGWSDAADRERADVRGPLPLGWTPLRLRPAAHQDDVGARD
;
A
#
# COMPACT_ATOMS: atom_id res chain seq x y z
N MET A 1 1.21 -28.96 7.60
CA MET A 1 0.71 -28.06 6.55
C MET A 1 -0.45 -27.29 7.15
N THR A 2 -0.22 -26.05 7.58
CA THR A 2 -1.21 -25.27 8.33
C THR A 2 -1.80 -24.22 7.40
N THR A 3 -3.00 -24.49 6.91
CA THR A 3 -3.84 -23.53 6.19
C THR A 3 -4.19 -22.39 7.14
N LEU A 4 -3.78 -21.16 6.82
CA LEU A 4 -4.16 -19.97 7.58
C LEU A 4 -5.50 -19.45 7.05
N ALA A 5 -6.49 -19.40 7.92
CA ALA A 5 -7.77 -18.77 7.64
C ALA A 5 -7.58 -17.24 7.48
N PRO A 6 -8.31 -16.58 6.56
CA PRO A 6 -8.25 -15.14 6.43
C PRO A 6 -8.86 -14.49 7.69
N ALA A 7 -8.07 -13.67 8.38
CA ALA A 7 -8.56 -12.85 9.47
C ALA A 7 -9.55 -11.82 8.89
N LEU A 8 -10.82 -11.93 9.26
CA LEU A 8 -11.85 -10.96 8.93
C LEU A 8 -11.59 -9.69 9.77
N VAL A 9 -11.13 -8.61 9.13
CA VAL A 9 -10.92 -7.33 9.81
C VAL A 9 -12.15 -6.45 9.60
N ARG A 10 -12.85 -6.14 10.70
CA ARG A 10 -13.95 -5.16 10.73
C ARG A 10 -13.34 -3.77 10.97
N VAL A 11 -13.67 -2.79 10.14
CA VAL A 11 -13.01 -1.47 10.11
C VAL A 11 -13.92 -0.35 10.66
N PRO A 12 -13.76 0.10 11.92
CA PRO A 12 -14.12 1.45 12.34
C PRO A 12 -12.93 2.41 12.21
N ALA A 13 -13.20 3.71 12.14
CA ALA A 13 -12.20 4.76 11.91
C ALA A 13 -11.11 4.76 13.00
N GLY A 14 -9.84 4.68 12.58
CA GLY A 14 -8.67 4.82 13.45
C GLY A 14 -7.68 3.66 13.32
N GLY A 15 -6.75 3.77 12.36
CA GLY A 15 -5.55 2.93 12.29
C GLY A 15 -5.78 1.45 11.95
N ILE A 16 -4.89 0.87 11.14
CA ILE A 16 -4.80 -0.58 10.98
C ILE A 16 -3.97 -1.12 12.14
N GLU A 17 -4.61 -1.70 13.16
CA GLU A 17 -3.92 -2.46 14.22
C GLU A 17 -3.96 -3.96 13.89
N LEU A 18 -2.83 -4.50 13.40
CA LEU A 18 -2.66 -5.94 13.17
C LEU A 18 -1.99 -6.55 14.41
N THR A 19 -2.73 -7.34 15.18
CA THR A 19 -2.20 -8.07 16.35
C THR A 19 -2.12 -9.57 16.07
N ASP A 20 -0.96 -10.18 16.35
CA ASP A 20 -0.80 -11.65 16.34
C ASP A 20 -1.34 -12.20 17.66
N ALA A 21 -2.45 -12.95 17.59
CA ALA A 21 -3.10 -13.56 18.76
C ALA A 21 -2.24 -14.62 19.50
N ARG A 22 -1.07 -15.00 18.97
CA ARG A 22 -0.21 -16.06 19.52
C ARG A 22 1.11 -15.59 20.13
N SER A 23 1.52 -14.35 19.93
CA SER A 23 2.76 -13.82 20.49
C SER A 23 2.47 -12.65 21.39
N GLY A 24 2.81 -12.75 22.68
CA GLY A 24 2.64 -11.71 23.69
C GLY A 24 3.49 -10.46 23.46
N SER A 25 3.18 -9.71 22.40
CA SER A 25 3.74 -8.43 21.93
C SER A 25 4.98 -8.47 21.01
N SER A 26 4.77 -7.99 19.77
CA SER A 26 5.61 -6.95 19.17
C SER A 26 4.68 -5.99 18.40
N ARG A 27 4.60 -4.72 18.83
CA ARG A 27 3.80 -3.70 18.15
C ARG A 27 4.50 -3.34 16.84
N VAL A 28 3.91 -3.71 15.70
CA VAL A 28 4.50 -3.46 14.36
C VAL A 28 4.28 -2.02 13.90
N VAL A 29 3.20 -1.40 14.38
CA VAL A 29 2.76 -0.05 14.00
C VAL A 29 2.70 0.84 15.24
N ARG A 30 3.32 2.02 15.18
CA ARG A 30 3.12 3.10 16.16
C ARG A 30 2.14 4.12 15.57
N LEU A 31 1.09 4.44 16.33
CA LEU A 31 0.11 5.47 15.98
C LEU A 31 0.35 6.71 16.87
N ALA A 32 0.69 7.84 16.26
CA ALA A 32 0.71 9.14 16.90
C ALA A 32 -0.06 10.14 16.02
N GLY A 33 -1.36 10.33 16.29
CA GLY A 33 -2.23 11.13 15.42
C GLY A 33 -2.41 10.47 14.03
N ARG A 34 -2.15 11.22 12.94
CA ARG A 34 -2.13 10.69 11.56
C ARG A 34 -0.80 10.00 11.20
N GLU A 35 0.20 10.07 12.08
CA GLU A 35 1.52 9.51 11.83
C GLU A 35 1.54 8.02 12.14
N VAL A 36 1.84 7.22 11.11
CA VAL A 36 1.94 5.77 11.18
C VAL A 36 3.39 5.38 10.93
N GLY A 37 4.06 4.89 11.96
CA GLY A 37 5.45 4.43 11.89
C GLY A 37 5.54 2.90 11.82
N TRP A 38 6.43 2.39 10.97
CA TRP A 38 6.74 0.96 10.87
C TRP A 38 8.15 0.67 11.39
N ASP A 39 8.25 -0.24 12.37
CA ASP A 39 9.52 -0.86 12.77
C ASP A 39 9.88 -1.98 11.78
N VAL A 40 10.78 -1.68 10.83
CA VAL A 40 11.24 -2.61 9.79
C VAL A 40 11.99 -3.83 10.33
N SER A 41 12.38 -3.80 11.61
CA SER A 41 13.04 -4.91 12.32
C SER A 41 12.08 -5.81 13.08
N ALA A 42 10.78 -5.47 13.13
CA ALA A 42 9.75 -6.33 13.71
C ALA A 42 9.39 -7.49 12.77
N ASP A 43 8.98 -8.62 13.35
CA ASP A 43 8.64 -9.87 12.66
C ASP A 43 7.12 -10.13 12.53
N GLY A 44 6.31 -9.12 12.88
CA GLY A 44 4.86 -9.20 12.83
C GLY A 44 4.26 -8.89 11.44
N PHE A 45 2.93 -8.79 11.40
CA PHE A 45 2.19 -8.49 10.19
C PHE A 45 2.22 -7.01 9.82
N ARG A 46 2.26 -6.72 8.52
CA ARG A 46 2.31 -5.38 7.95
C ARG A 46 1.71 -5.34 6.55
N LEU A 47 1.52 -4.15 6.00
CA LEU A 47 1.31 -4.01 4.57
C LEU A 47 2.60 -4.41 3.81
N PRO A 48 2.49 -5.00 2.62
CA PRO A 48 3.64 -5.20 1.74
C PRO A 48 4.17 -3.84 1.27
N THR A 49 5.46 -3.77 0.97
CA THR A 49 5.99 -2.72 0.11
C THR A 49 5.50 -2.92 -1.33
N GLU A 50 5.50 -1.88 -2.16
CA GLU A 50 5.16 -1.98 -3.58
C GLU A 50 6.09 -2.97 -4.30
N ALA A 51 7.37 -3.00 -3.91
CA ALA A 51 8.35 -3.92 -4.45
C ALA A 51 8.04 -5.39 -4.10
N GLU A 52 7.70 -5.68 -2.84
CA GLU A 52 7.30 -7.03 -2.43
C GLU A 52 6.00 -7.46 -3.09
N TRP A 53 5.04 -6.55 -3.19
CA TRP A 53 3.78 -6.80 -3.87
C TRP A 53 4.02 -7.16 -5.34
N GLU A 54 4.84 -6.37 -6.05
CA GLU A 54 5.12 -6.61 -7.46
C GLU A 54 5.93 -7.90 -7.66
N HIS A 55 6.90 -8.19 -6.78
CA HIS A 55 7.64 -9.45 -6.80
C HIS A 55 6.70 -10.66 -6.61
N ALA A 56 5.84 -10.61 -5.59
CA ALA A 56 4.86 -11.65 -5.33
C ALA A 56 3.88 -11.80 -6.49
N CYS A 57 3.43 -10.71 -7.10
CA CYS A 57 2.52 -10.72 -8.24
C CYS A 57 3.17 -11.41 -9.44
N ARG A 58 4.40 -11.01 -9.76
CA ARG A 58 5.14 -11.50 -10.92
C ARG A 58 5.51 -12.96 -10.80
N ALA A 59 5.78 -13.46 -9.59
CA ALA A 59 6.11 -14.86 -9.30
C ALA A 59 7.15 -15.45 -10.28
N GLY A 60 8.24 -14.71 -10.50
CA GLY A 60 9.33 -15.10 -11.42
C GLY A 60 9.15 -14.69 -12.89
N THR A 61 8.02 -14.08 -13.27
CA THR A 61 7.80 -13.58 -14.63
C THR A 61 8.24 -12.11 -14.80
N SER A 62 8.60 -11.70 -16.02
CA SER A 62 8.80 -10.29 -16.37
C SER A 62 7.58 -9.66 -17.08
N ARG A 63 6.51 -10.45 -17.29
CA ARG A 63 5.33 -10.04 -18.04
C ARG A 63 4.46 -9.07 -17.23
N PRO A 64 3.67 -8.21 -17.88
CA PRO A 64 2.68 -7.37 -17.19
C PRO A 64 1.59 -8.18 -16.49
N VAL A 65 1.31 -9.41 -16.97
CA VAL A 65 0.33 -10.34 -16.38
C VAL A 65 1.01 -11.71 -16.30
N TYR A 66 0.85 -12.41 -15.18
CA TYR A 66 1.51 -13.70 -14.93
C TYR A 66 0.81 -14.91 -15.57
N GLY A 67 -0.31 -14.69 -16.28
CA GLY A 67 -1.07 -15.69 -17.00
C GLY A 67 -2.06 -15.04 -17.97
N PRO A 68 -2.91 -15.82 -18.66
CA PRO A 68 -4.02 -15.27 -19.43
C PRO A 68 -4.94 -14.48 -18.50
N LEU A 69 -5.16 -13.19 -18.78
CA LEU A 69 -5.81 -12.28 -17.82
C LEU A 69 -7.19 -12.78 -17.36
N ALA A 70 -8.00 -13.31 -18.27
CA ALA A 70 -9.32 -13.87 -17.97
C ALA A 70 -9.27 -15.05 -16.97
N GLU A 71 -8.16 -15.77 -16.89
CA GLU A 71 -7.98 -16.91 -15.97
C GLU A 71 -7.47 -16.49 -14.60
N VAL A 72 -6.82 -15.32 -14.48
CA VAL A 72 -6.07 -14.91 -13.28
C VAL A 72 -6.57 -13.65 -12.59
N ALA A 73 -7.43 -12.87 -13.25
CA ALA A 73 -7.92 -11.59 -12.72
C ALA A 73 -9.42 -11.38 -12.94
N TRP A 74 -10.08 -10.82 -11.93
CA TRP A 74 -11.42 -10.25 -12.08
C TRP A 74 -11.31 -8.80 -12.56
N THR A 75 -11.94 -8.47 -13.68
CA THR A 75 -11.86 -7.16 -14.35
C THR A 75 -13.24 -6.73 -14.84
N GLU A 76 -13.35 -5.53 -15.41
CA GLU A 76 -14.60 -5.03 -15.99
C GLU A 76 -15.18 -6.00 -17.04
N ALA A 77 -14.32 -6.74 -17.75
CA ALA A 77 -14.75 -7.70 -18.77
C ALA A 77 -15.50 -8.92 -18.21
N ASP A 78 -15.48 -9.15 -16.91
CA ASP A 78 -16.22 -10.24 -16.26
C ASP A 78 -17.67 -9.85 -15.93
N ASP A 79 -18.05 -8.56 -16.08
CA ASP A 79 -19.41 -8.04 -15.85
C ASP A 79 -20.04 -8.45 -14.51
N VAL A 80 -19.22 -8.44 -13.46
CA VAL A 80 -19.62 -8.79 -12.10
C VAL A 80 -20.10 -7.55 -11.33
N PRO A 81 -21.04 -7.69 -10.36
CA PRO A 81 -21.62 -6.54 -9.66
C PRO A 81 -20.72 -5.96 -8.55
N GLY A 82 -19.54 -6.54 -8.32
CA GLY A 82 -18.68 -6.20 -7.19
C GLY A 82 -17.50 -7.15 -7.02
N PRO A 83 -16.72 -6.97 -5.94
CA PRO A 83 -15.65 -7.89 -5.57
C PRO A 83 -16.16 -9.32 -5.45
N GLN A 84 -15.34 -10.26 -5.91
CA GLN A 84 -15.65 -11.68 -5.92
C GLN A 84 -14.99 -12.39 -4.72
N PRO A 85 -15.51 -13.56 -4.31
CA PRO A 85 -14.83 -14.41 -3.34
C PRO A 85 -13.37 -14.66 -3.75
N VAL A 86 -12.47 -14.56 -2.77
CA VAL A 86 -11.02 -14.76 -2.99
C VAL A 86 -10.73 -16.17 -3.50
N ALA A 87 -9.67 -16.29 -4.29
CA ALA A 87 -9.23 -17.52 -4.93
C ALA A 87 -10.25 -18.14 -5.91
N GLY A 88 -11.13 -17.32 -6.50
CA GLY A 88 -12.03 -17.73 -7.58
C GLY A 88 -11.35 -17.88 -8.95
N LYS A 89 -10.15 -17.31 -9.12
CA LYS A 89 -9.32 -17.39 -10.33
C LYS A 89 -7.98 -18.06 -10.06
N ALA A 90 -7.28 -18.47 -11.12
CA ALA A 90 -6.05 -19.25 -11.02
C ALA A 90 -4.94 -18.48 -10.27
N PRO A 91 -4.15 -19.17 -9.42
CA PRO A 91 -3.03 -18.54 -8.73
C PRO A 91 -1.84 -18.32 -9.68
N ASN A 92 -0.90 -17.48 -9.25
CA ASN A 92 0.42 -17.41 -9.89
C ASN A 92 1.34 -18.58 -9.47
N ALA A 93 2.58 -18.59 -9.98
CA ALA A 93 3.55 -19.67 -9.72
C ALA A 93 3.98 -19.82 -8.24
N TYR A 94 3.70 -18.82 -7.39
CA TYR A 94 3.93 -18.89 -5.95
C TYR A 94 2.70 -19.40 -5.17
N GLY A 95 1.61 -19.72 -5.87
CA GLY A 95 0.35 -20.14 -5.24
C GLY A 95 -0.47 -18.98 -4.68
N VAL A 96 -0.17 -17.74 -5.08
CA VAL A 96 -0.88 -16.55 -4.59
C VAL A 96 -2.00 -16.18 -5.56
N HIS A 97 -3.20 -16.01 -5.03
CA HIS A 97 -4.39 -15.63 -5.79
C HIS A 97 -4.65 -14.12 -5.76
N ASP A 98 -5.47 -13.68 -6.71
CA ASP A 98 -6.01 -12.32 -6.79
C ASP A 98 -4.93 -11.22 -6.72
N MET A 99 -3.72 -11.53 -7.22
CA MET A 99 -2.66 -10.52 -7.35
C MET A 99 -2.97 -9.51 -8.46
N LEU A 100 -3.98 -9.76 -9.29
CA LEU A 100 -4.43 -8.86 -10.35
C LEU A 100 -5.97 -8.84 -10.33
N GLY A 101 -6.55 -7.64 -10.41
CA GLY A 101 -8.00 -7.48 -10.40
C GLY A 101 -8.63 -7.79 -9.04
N ASN A 102 -9.94 -8.03 -9.06
CA ASN A 102 -10.80 -8.15 -7.89
C ASN A 102 -10.88 -6.84 -7.09
N VAL A 103 -9.87 -6.50 -6.30
CA VAL A 103 -9.77 -5.23 -5.57
C VAL A 103 -8.36 -4.68 -5.66
N TRP A 104 -8.24 -3.36 -5.67
CA TRP A 104 -6.97 -2.69 -5.44
C TRP A 104 -6.45 -2.99 -4.04
N GLU A 105 -5.14 -3.06 -3.87
CA GLU A 105 -4.56 -3.39 -2.58
C GLU A 105 -3.57 -2.33 -2.08
N TRP A 106 -3.75 -1.93 -0.82
CA TRP A 106 -2.83 -1.03 -0.13
C TRP A 106 -1.41 -1.62 -0.01
N CYS A 107 -0.43 -0.80 -0.38
CA CYS A 107 0.98 -0.98 -0.05
C CYS A 107 1.43 0.08 0.95
N TRP A 108 2.55 -0.20 1.63
CA TRP A 108 3.14 0.71 2.61
C TRP A 108 3.65 2.01 1.97
N ASP A 109 4.19 1.94 0.75
CA ASP A 109 4.84 3.03 0.03
C ASP A 109 3.91 4.23 -0.20
N PHE A 110 4.49 5.43 -0.21
CA PHE A 110 3.81 6.62 -0.74
C PHE A 110 3.72 6.55 -2.26
N ALA A 111 2.63 7.05 -2.84
CA ALA A 111 2.41 7.01 -4.28
C ALA A 111 3.30 8.01 -5.04
N ASP A 112 3.27 9.27 -4.62
CA ASP A 112 4.14 10.37 -5.09
C ASP A 112 4.04 11.49 -4.06
N THR A 113 5.03 11.59 -3.19
CA THR A 113 5.03 12.56 -2.08
C THR A 113 5.10 14.00 -2.55
N ALA A 114 5.75 14.26 -3.68
CA ALA A 114 5.91 15.61 -4.24
C ALA A 114 4.59 16.18 -4.79
N ARG A 115 3.72 15.29 -5.26
CA ARG A 115 2.43 15.65 -5.86
C ARG A 115 1.25 15.46 -4.94
N TYR A 116 1.24 14.40 -4.15
CA TYR A 116 0.07 13.96 -3.38
C TYR A 116 0.32 13.87 -1.87
N GLY A 117 1.53 14.20 -1.40
CA GLY A 117 1.85 14.19 0.04
C GLY A 117 1.72 12.79 0.63
N GLU A 118 0.76 12.61 1.53
CA GLU A 118 0.60 11.38 2.33
C GLU A 118 -0.12 10.23 1.60
N TYR A 119 -0.45 10.38 0.31
CA TYR A 119 -1.16 9.34 -0.44
C TYR A 119 -0.33 8.06 -0.51
N ARG A 120 -0.97 6.93 -0.21
CA ARG A 120 -0.34 5.60 -0.25
C ARG A 120 -0.59 4.92 -1.59
N SER A 121 0.34 4.04 -1.97
CA SER A 121 0.31 3.28 -3.20
C SER A 121 -0.75 2.17 -3.12
N LEU A 122 -1.52 2.03 -4.19
CA LEU A 122 -2.49 0.98 -4.45
C LEU A 122 -2.03 0.21 -5.69
N ARG A 123 -2.15 -1.12 -5.62
CA ARG A 123 -1.65 -2.04 -6.66
C ARG A 123 -2.73 -3.00 -7.16
N GLY A 124 -2.51 -3.57 -8.34
CA GLY A 124 -3.25 -4.73 -8.86
C GLY A 124 -4.42 -4.45 -9.80
N GLY A 125 -5.15 -3.35 -9.62
CA GLY A 125 -6.42 -3.12 -10.32
C GLY A 125 -7.61 -3.80 -9.62
N GLY A 126 -8.83 -3.43 -10.00
CA GLY A 126 -10.06 -3.97 -9.43
C GLY A 126 -11.00 -4.62 -10.47
N TRP A 127 -12.08 -5.20 -9.95
CA TRP A 127 -13.14 -5.81 -10.75
C TRP A 127 -13.85 -4.83 -11.71
N ALA A 128 -13.80 -3.53 -11.43
CA ALA A 128 -14.39 -2.49 -12.27
C ALA A 128 -13.38 -1.85 -13.25
N ASP A 129 -12.13 -2.30 -13.25
CA ASP A 129 -11.10 -1.74 -14.10
C ASP A 129 -11.04 -2.44 -15.46
N ARG A 130 -10.74 -1.62 -16.47
CA ARG A 130 -10.52 -2.05 -17.84
C ARG A 130 -9.38 -3.07 -17.91
N PRO A 131 -9.52 -4.19 -18.65
CA PRO A 131 -8.50 -5.24 -18.71
C PRO A 131 -7.06 -4.77 -18.98
N TRP A 132 -6.87 -3.72 -19.79
CA TRP A 132 -5.54 -3.20 -20.12
C TRP A 132 -4.85 -2.41 -19.01
N SER A 133 -5.57 -1.96 -17.97
CA SER A 133 -4.97 -1.32 -16.80
C SER A 133 -4.58 -2.34 -15.72
N VAL A 134 -5.17 -3.53 -15.71
CA VAL A 134 -4.92 -4.59 -14.72
C VAL A 134 -3.61 -5.31 -15.03
N ARG A 135 -2.51 -4.82 -14.43
CA ARG A 135 -1.15 -5.33 -14.67
C ARG A 135 -0.28 -5.21 -13.44
N ALA A 136 0.74 -6.06 -13.37
CA ALA A 136 1.67 -6.19 -12.26
C ALA A 136 2.42 -4.90 -11.91
N SER A 137 2.50 -3.92 -12.83
CA SER A 137 3.17 -2.63 -12.65
C SER A 137 2.21 -1.47 -12.38
N VAL A 138 0.89 -1.69 -12.37
CA VAL A 138 -0.11 -0.63 -12.26
C VAL A 138 -0.14 -0.06 -10.85
N ARG A 139 -0.19 1.27 -10.77
CA ARG A 139 -0.17 2.03 -9.51
C ARG A 139 -1.23 3.11 -9.54
N ARG A 140 -1.98 3.21 -8.45
CA ARG A 140 -2.94 4.28 -8.13
C ARG A 140 -2.55 4.84 -6.75
N GLY A 141 -2.75 6.13 -6.52
CA GLY A 141 -2.53 6.74 -5.20
C GLY A 141 -3.87 7.10 -4.56
N SER A 142 -3.99 6.91 -3.24
CA SER A 142 -5.15 7.39 -2.49
C SER A 142 -4.78 7.86 -1.09
N ALA A 143 -5.58 8.78 -0.54
CA ALA A 143 -5.42 9.25 0.83
C ALA A 143 -5.62 8.09 1.81
N PRO A 144 -4.82 8.01 2.90
CA PRO A 144 -4.84 6.87 3.82
C PRO A 144 -6.16 6.74 4.61
N ASP A 145 -6.97 7.79 4.67
CA ASP A 145 -8.29 7.84 5.29
C ASP A 145 -9.45 7.69 4.29
N ALA A 146 -9.15 7.52 3.00
CA ALA A 146 -10.16 7.30 1.97
C ALA A 146 -10.87 5.94 2.18
N ARG A 147 -12.20 5.96 2.04
CA ARG A 147 -13.03 4.75 1.99
C ARG A 147 -13.47 4.54 0.55
N ILE A 148 -12.98 3.47 -0.06
CA ILE A 148 -13.22 3.14 -1.45
C ILE A 148 -13.66 1.68 -1.52
N GLU A 149 -14.77 1.43 -2.20
CA GLU A 149 -15.44 0.12 -2.24
C GLU A 149 -14.64 -0.95 -3.01
N ASP A 150 -13.74 -0.53 -3.90
CA ASP A 150 -12.88 -1.39 -4.71
C ASP A 150 -11.46 -1.54 -4.13
N VAL A 151 -11.23 -1.21 -2.86
CA VAL A 151 -9.91 -1.28 -2.20
C VAL A 151 -9.94 -2.23 -1.01
N GLY A 152 -9.07 -3.23 -1.05
CA GLY A 152 -8.74 -4.13 0.04
C GLY A 152 -7.29 -4.02 0.50
N LEU A 153 -6.81 -5.08 1.15
CA LEU A 153 -5.43 -5.22 1.58
C LEU A 153 -5.01 -6.68 1.57
N ARG A 154 -3.69 -6.89 1.48
CA ARG A 154 -3.04 -8.14 1.91
C ARG A 154 -1.96 -7.83 2.92
N VAL A 155 -1.58 -8.84 3.68
CA VAL A 155 -0.55 -8.71 4.71
C VAL A 155 0.72 -9.46 4.30
N ALA A 156 1.85 -8.83 4.55
CA ALA A 156 3.16 -9.47 4.60
C ALA A 156 3.55 -9.71 6.07
N ARG A 157 4.54 -10.58 6.29
CA ARG A 157 5.11 -10.83 7.61
C ARG A 157 6.62 -10.98 7.49
N GLY A 158 7.33 -10.51 8.52
CA GLY A 158 8.75 -10.76 8.68
C GLY A 158 9.60 -9.50 8.54
N THR A 159 10.85 -9.66 8.96
CA THR A 159 11.86 -8.60 8.99
C THR A 159 12.34 -8.27 7.59
N VAL A 160 12.45 -6.98 7.28
CA VAL A 160 12.86 -6.50 5.95
C VAL A 160 13.80 -5.31 6.01
N GLY A 161 14.19 -4.93 7.22
CA GLY A 161 15.25 -3.97 7.48
C GLY A 161 15.98 -4.32 8.78
N THR A 162 16.99 -3.51 9.09
CA THR A 162 17.76 -3.62 10.33
C THR A 162 17.21 -2.66 11.37
N ARG A 163 17.26 -3.03 12.66
CA ARG A 163 16.81 -2.16 13.75
C ARG A 163 17.53 -0.81 13.68
N GLY A 164 16.78 0.28 13.77
CA GLY A 164 17.30 1.65 13.70
C GLY A 164 17.44 2.23 12.30
N VAL A 165 17.10 1.47 11.24
CA VAL A 165 17.05 1.95 9.86
C VAL A 165 15.60 2.23 9.47
N LEU A 166 15.31 3.40 8.91
CA LEU A 166 13.98 3.77 8.39
C LEU A 166 13.85 3.43 6.89
N GLY A 167 14.11 2.17 6.56
CA GLY A 167 14.07 1.65 5.19
C GLY A 167 13.92 0.13 5.15
N ALA A 168 13.26 -0.36 4.11
CA ALA A 168 12.95 -1.76 3.84
C ALA A 168 13.25 -2.08 2.36
N GLN A 169 13.23 -3.36 1.98
CA GLN A 169 13.46 -3.84 0.61
C GLN A 169 12.73 -3.01 -0.47
N GLY A 170 13.43 -2.04 -1.08
CA GLY A 170 12.87 -1.17 -2.13
C GLY A 170 12.15 0.10 -1.64
N TRP A 171 11.96 0.30 -0.34
CA TRP A 171 11.29 1.46 0.25
C TRP A 171 12.18 2.19 1.27
N SER A 172 12.19 3.53 1.28
CA SER A 172 12.83 4.32 2.34
C SER A 172 12.11 5.65 2.54
N ASP A 173 11.80 5.95 3.79
CA ASP A 173 11.25 7.23 4.24
C ASP A 173 12.15 8.42 3.86
N ALA A 174 13.47 8.23 3.84
CA ALA A 174 14.42 9.25 3.39
C ALA A 174 14.28 9.54 1.88
N ALA A 175 14.16 8.49 1.07
CA ALA A 175 13.98 8.63 -0.38
C ALA A 175 12.64 9.29 -0.73
N ASP A 176 11.59 9.02 0.06
CA ASP A 176 10.29 9.68 -0.08
C ASP A 176 10.34 11.17 0.28
N ARG A 177 11.08 11.56 1.33
CA ARG A 177 11.30 12.98 1.65
C ARG A 177 12.13 13.68 0.59
N GLU A 178 13.18 13.03 0.07
CA GLU A 178 14.00 13.57 -1.01
C GLU A 178 13.17 13.80 -2.28
N ARG A 179 12.33 12.82 -2.67
CA ARG A 179 11.40 12.96 -3.79
C ARG A 179 10.43 14.14 -3.61
N ALA A 180 9.97 14.38 -2.38
CA ALA A 180 9.07 15.48 -2.07
C ALA A 180 9.74 16.87 -2.18
N ASP A 181 11.06 16.94 -1.97
CA ASP A 181 11.84 18.18 -2.00
C ASP A 181 12.25 18.56 -3.43
N VAL A 182 11.25 18.82 -4.28
CA VAL A 182 11.49 19.26 -5.67
C VAL A 182 12.00 20.71 -5.66
N ARG A 183 13.30 20.86 -5.89
CA ARG A 183 13.98 22.16 -6.04
C ARG A 183 14.28 22.44 -7.52
N GLY A 184 13.84 23.61 -8.01
CA GLY A 184 14.14 24.07 -9.37
C GLY A 184 12.93 24.16 -10.30
N PRO A 185 13.15 24.34 -11.62
CA PRO A 185 12.07 24.48 -12.58
C PRO A 185 11.27 23.17 -12.70
N LEU A 186 9.95 23.29 -12.65
CA LEU A 186 9.04 22.17 -12.75
C LEU A 186 8.85 21.74 -14.21
N PRO A 187 8.65 20.44 -14.49
CA PRO A 187 8.23 20.00 -15.81
C PRO A 187 6.94 20.68 -16.27
N LEU A 188 6.79 20.88 -17.58
CA LEU A 188 5.60 21.49 -18.16
C LEU A 188 4.34 20.68 -17.78
N GLY A 189 3.32 21.35 -17.25
CA GLY A 189 2.07 20.71 -16.81
C GLY A 189 2.15 20.02 -15.44
N TRP A 190 3.24 20.20 -14.70
CA TRP A 190 3.40 19.62 -13.37
C TRP A 190 3.10 20.66 -12.27
N THR A 191 2.20 20.28 -11.35
CA THR A 191 1.79 21.12 -10.21
C THR A 191 2.18 20.44 -8.90
N PRO A 192 3.17 20.94 -8.15
CA PRO A 192 3.56 20.37 -6.85
C PRO A 192 2.46 20.57 -5.82
N LEU A 193 2.49 19.73 -4.80
CA LEU A 193 1.81 20.01 -3.55
C LEU A 193 2.46 21.23 -2.89
N ARG A 194 1.72 22.34 -2.76
CA ARG A 194 2.17 23.48 -1.95
C ARG A 194 1.73 23.25 -0.51
N LEU A 195 2.64 22.84 0.37
CA LEU A 195 2.39 22.85 1.80
C LEU A 195 2.25 24.32 2.25
N ARG A 196 1.14 24.67 2.91
CA ARG A 196 1.06 25.98 3.58
C ARG A 196 2.11 25.99 4.70
N PRO A 197 2.89 27.07 4.88
CA PRO A 197 3.73 27.19 6.07
C PRO A 197 2.85 27.04 7.31
N ALA A 198 3.34 26.29 8.30
CA ALA A 198 2.70 26.22 9.60
C ALA A 198 2.48 27.65 10.11
N ALA A 199 1.28 27.96 10.57
CA ALA A 199 1.00 29.25 11.18
C ALA A 199 2.01 29.45 12.32
N HIS A 200 2.78 30.53 12.22
CA HIS A 200 3.63 31.03 13.28
C HIS A 200 2.77 31.10 14.55
N GLN A 201 3.07 30.28 15.56
CA GLN A 201 2.60 30.54 16.91
C GLN A 201 3.38 31.76 17.39
N ASP A 202 2.88 32.94 17.03
CA ASP A 202 3.38 34.18 17.59
C ASP A 202 3.03 34.21 19.08
N ASP A 203 4.05 33.91 19.86
CA ASP A 203 4.45 34.56 21.10
C ASP A 203 3.36 35.51 21.67
N VAL A 204 2.48 34.97 22.51
CA VAL A 204 1.69 35.79 23.43
C VAL A 204 2.66 36.27 24.49
N GLY A 205 3.28 37.41 24.18
CA GLY A 205 4.28 38.05 25.00
C GLY A 205 3.81 38.24 26.44
N ALA A 206 4.77 38.00 27.34
CA ALA A 206 4.80 38.60 28.66
C ALA A 206 4.46 40.09 28.57
N ARG A 207 3.45 40.50 29.35
CA ARG A 207 3.30 41.86 29.86
C ARG A 207 2.89 41.73 31.32
N ASP A 208 3.87 42.06 32.17
CA ASP A 208 3.84 42.65 33.51
C ASP A 208 2.54 42.59 34.34
#